data_AF-A0A1Z4JJK5-F1
#
_entry.id   AF-A0A1Z4JJK5-F1
#
_cell.length_a   1.000
_cell.length_b   1.000
_cell.length_c   1.000
_cell.angle_alpha   90.00
_cell.angle_beta   90.00
_cell.angle_gamma   90.00
#
_symmetry.space_group_name_H-M   'P 1'
#
loop_
_entity.id
_entity.type
_entity.pdbx_description
1 polymer ?
#
loop_
_entity_poly.entity_id
_entity_poly.type
_entity_poly.pdbx_seq_one_letter_code
_entity_poly.pdbx_strand_id
1 'polypeptide(L)'
;MLKQLQSAPTVQTIFNLRGWNPRPVFRVEAGWLPKIFCLAMQPHWQHIQCGDAIQDLKGTSYLLFPAPTPGCSYSAHFDATSPYFHAFFGVYVIPSVDGQRLPPEIFAELGNRDNLGWLRRMGDPSPVSIPTQIEELEQIETDRWSFQVTYKMHSGLGDNMPQSGIPELFIAPSDAWDSHLDSYQELHLTSYGFIWYEGNYLVMNFFNGIEFQDKAGRFVNTMQDYPELRSQMERMASAIKIINDGTDFSSPPVGNFAGI
;
A
#
# COMPACT_ATOMS: atom_id res chain seq x y z
N MET A 1 7.75 21.65 26.49
CA MET A 1 7.67 20.58 27.51
C MET A 1 7.33 19.27 26.80
N LEU A 2 8.34 18.62 26.21
CA LEU A 2 8.20 17.34 25.51
C LEU A 2 7.99 16.23 26.54
N LYS A 3 6.77 15.67 26.60
CA LYS A 3 6.58 14.39 27.27
C LYS A 3 7.05 13.30 26.32
N GLN A 4 8.08 12.56 26.77
CA GLN A 4 8.50 11.29 26.22
C GLN A 4 7.28 10.41 25.98
N LEU A 5 7.02 10.08 24.71
CA LEU A 5 6.18 8.96 24.35
C LEU A 5 6.92 7.70 24.83
N GLN A 6 6.47 7.17 25.96
CA GLN A 6 6.89 5.87 26.45
C GLN A 6 6.60 4.85 25.35
N SER A 7 7.65 4.12 24.94
CA SER A 7 7.60 3.02 24.00
C SER A 7 6.51 2.02 24.42
N ALA A 8 5.38 2.04 23.71
CA ALA A 8 4.33 1.06 23.89
C ALA A 8 4.86 -0.34 23.48
N PRO A 9 4.50 -1.41 24.21
CA PRO A 9 4.93 -2.76 23.88
C PRO A 9 4.46 -3.15 22.46
N THR A 10 5.37 -3.65 21.64
CA THR A 10 5.09 -4.09 20.28
C THR A 10 4.18 -5.32 20.31
N VAL A 11 2.89 -5.12 20.08
CA VAL A 11 1.91 -6.21 20.03
C VAL A 11 2.04 -6.92 18.69
N GLN A 12 2.70 -8.08 18.66
CA GLN A 12 2.59 -9.02 17.54
C GLN A 12 1.16 -9.55 17.49
N THR A 13 0.29 -8.92 16.70
CA THR A 13 -1.05 -9.46 16.45
C THR A 13 -1.01 -10.31 15.18
N ILE A 14 -1.02 -11.62 15.33
CA ILE A 14 -1.12 -12.58 14.21
C ILE A 14 -2.61 -12.72 13.86
N PHE A 15 -3.03 -12.18 12.70
CA PHE A 15 -4.39 -12.40 12.20
C PHE A 15 -4.46 -13.64 11.34
N ASN A 16 -5.35 -14.55 11.73
CA ASN A 16 -5.62 -15.78 11.00
C ASN A 16 -6.72 -15.50 9.96
N LEU A 17 -6.34 -15.07 8.75
CA LEU A 17 -7.24 -14.89 7.61
C LEU A 17 -7.67 -16.27 7.08
N ARG A 18 -8.66 -16.90 7.71
CA ARG A 18 -9.15 -18.22 7.31
C ARG A 18 -9.65 -18.18 5.86
N GLY A 19 -9.04 -18.97 4.96
CA GLY A 19 -9.55 -19.24 3.61
C GLY A 19 -8.63 -18.92 2.42
N TRP A 20 -7.43 -18.36 2.63
CA TRP A 20 -6.44 -18.14 1.56
C TRP A 20 -5.20 -19.00 1.81
N ASN A 21 -4.61 -19.65 0.80
CA ASN A 21 -3.29 -20.29 0.94
C ASN A 21 -2.44 -19.86 -0.25
N PRO A 22 -1.27 -19.23 0.00
CA PRO A 22 -0.57 -19.05 1.26
C PRO A 22 -0.90 -17.71 1.91
N ARG A 23 -0.68 -17.63 3.22
CA ARG A 23 -1.03 -16.45 4.02
C ARG A 23 0.23 -15.73 4.48
N PRO A 24 0.36 -14.43 4.19
CA PRO A 24 1.35 -13.62 4.86
C PRO A 24 0.95 -13.44 6.33
N VAL A 25 1.92 -13.64 7.21
CA VAL A 25 1.90 -13.21 8.60
C VAL A 25 2.66 -11.90 8.68
N PHE A 26 2.03 -10.94 9.33
CA PHE A 26 2.55 -9.59 9.49
C PHE A 26 2.94 -9.36 10.94
N ARG A 27 4.01 -8.60 11.12
CA ARG A 27 4.22 -7.83 12.34
C ARG A 27 3.71 -6.41 12.06
N VAL A 28 2.75 -5.95 12.85
CA VAL A 28 2.18 -4.61 12.72
C VAL A 28 2.80 -3.72 13.79
N GLU A 29 3.41 -2.61 13.37
CA GLU A 29 4.01 -1.64 14.28
C GLU A 29 2.93 -0.75 14.93
N ALA A 30 3.29 -0.08 16.03
CA ALA A 30 2.39 0.87 16.67
C ALA A 30 2.05 2.03 15.71
N GLY A 31 0.81 2.53 15.76
CA GLY A 31 0.32 3.55 14.83
C GLY A 31 -0.34 3.00 13.57
N TRP A 32 -0.29 1.68 13.35
CA TRP A 32 -1.00 0.99 12.27
C TRP A 32 -2.20 0.23 12.80
N LEU A 33 -3.22 0.06 11.96
CA LEU A 33 -4.34 -0.81 12.29
C LEU A 33 -3.88 -2.26 12.33
N PRO A 34 -4.25 -3.01 13.37
CA PRO A 34 -3.95 -4.43 13.41
C PRO A 34 -4.77 -5.18 12.33
N LYS A 35 -5.92 -4.64 11.92
CA LYS A 35 -6.77 -5.21 10.88
C LYS A 35 -6.07 -5.18 9.51
N ILE A 36 -5.87 -6.36 8.94
CA ILE A 36 -5.41 -6.53 7.55
C ILE A 36 -6.62 -6.61 6.62
N PHE A 37 -6.61 -5.80 5.57
CA PHE A 37 -7.59 -5.89 4.48
C PHE A 37 -7.02 -6.79 3.40
N CYS A 38 -7.88 -7.55 2.73
CA CYS A 38 -7.47 -8.54 1.75
C CYS A 38 -8.44 -8.50 0.57
N LEU A 39 -7.89 -8.45 -0.64
CA LEU A 39 -8.65 -8.37 -1.89
C LEU A 39 -8.06 -9.35 -2.90
N ALA A 40 -8.93 -10.03 -3.64
CA ALA A 40 -8.50 -10.75 -4.84
C ALA A 40 -7.91 -9.74 -5.84
N MET A 41 -6.87 -10.15 -6.55
CA MET A 41 -6.32 -9.30 -7.60
C MET A 41 -7.39 -9.01 -8.67
N GLN A 42 -7.73 -7.72 -8.82
CA GLN A 42 -8.83 -7.28 -9.67
C GLN A 42 -8.48 -7.47 -11.17
N PRO A 43 -9.46 -7.57 -12.07
CA PRO A 43 -9.20 -7.78 -13.50
C PRO A 43 -8.30 -6.72 -14.15
N HIS A 44 -8.29 -5.49 -13.63
CA HIS A 44 -7.41 -4.45 -14.15
C HIS A 44 -5.92 -4.72 -13.87
N TRP A 45 -5.57 -5.64 -12.95
CA TRP A 45 -4.20 -6.11 -12.73
C TRP A 45 -3.81 -7.27 -13.66
N GLN A 46 -4.77 -7.84 -14.38
CA GLN A 46 -4.50 -8.87 -15.38
C GLN A 46 -4.00 -8.22 -16.67
N HIS A 47 -3.19 -8.94 -17.45
CA HIS A 47 -2.60 -8.44 -18.69
C HIS A 47 -1.69 -7.21 -18.50
N ILE A 48 -0.69 -7.33 -17.62
CA ILE A 48 0.36 -6.33 -17.47
C ILE A 48 1.35 -6.49 -18.63
N GLN A 49 1.53 -5.43 -19.42
CA GLN A 49 2.49 -5.43 -20.51
C GLN A 49 3.87 -4.98 -19.99
N CYS A 50 4.89 -5.78 -20.25
CA CYS A 50 6.29 -5.45 -19.96
C CYS A 50 7.12 -5.70 -21.22
N GLY A 51 7.49 -4.63 -21.92
CA GLY A 51 8.08 -4.73 -23.26
C GLY A 51 7.10 -5.39 -24.24
N ASP A 52 7.57 -6.45 -24.91
CA ASP A 52 6.78 -7.22 -25.88
C ASP A 52 5.97 -8.36 -25.24
N ALA A 53 6.10 -8.60 -23.93
CA ALA A 53 5.42 -9.68 -23.22
C ALA A 53 4.23 -9.19 -22.40
N ILE A 54 3.14 -9.96 -22.41
CA ILE A 54 1.98 -9.78 -21.52
C ILE A 54 2.08 -10.80 -20.38
N GLN A 55 1.94 -10.32 -19.15
CA GLN A 55 1.95 -11.11 -17.93
C GLN A 55 0.56 -11.11 -17.30
N ASP A 56 0.00 -12.31 -17.13
CA ASP A 56 -1.30 -12.51 -16.52
C ASP A 56 -1.15 -12.77 -15.03
N LEU A 57 -0.98 -11.69 -14.26
CA LEU A 57 -0.85 -11.79 -12.82
C LEU A 57 -2.22 -12.00 -12.16
N LYS A 58 -2.30 -13.05 -11.34
CA LYS A 58 -3.45 -13.36 -10.47
C LYS A 58 -2.91 -13.62 -9.07
N GLY A 59 -3.65 -13.26 -8.04
CA GLY A 59 -3.19 -13.44 -6.67
C GLY A 59 -4.07 -12.72 -5.67
N THR A 60 -3.45 -12.33 -4.57
CA THR A 60 -4.11 -11.65 -3.47
C THR A 60 -3.31 -10.42 -3.05
N SER A 61 -4.01 -9.31 -2.84
CA SER A 61 -3.46 -8.10 -2.26
C SER A 61 -3.89 -7.99 -0.80
N TYR A 62 -2.91 -7.81 0.08
CA TYR A 62 -3.08 -7.59 1.50
C TYR A 62 -2.66 -6.16 1.82
N LEU A 63 -3.52 -5.42 2.50
CA LEU A 63 -3.38 -3.99 2.72
C LEU A 63 -3.44 -3.70 4.22
N LEU A 64 -2.50 -2.89 4.68
CA LEU A 64 -2.44 -2.34 6.03
C LEU A 64 -2.52 -0.83 5.92
N PHE A 65 -3.26 -0.23 6.85
CA PHE A 65 -3.48 1.20 6.91
C PHE A 65 -3.06 1.76 8.28
N PRO A 66 -2.54 2.99 8.32
CA PRO A 66 -2.37 3.74 9.56
C PRO A 66 -3.66 3.77 10.40
N ALA A 67 -3.51 3.68 11.71
CA ALA A 67 -4.61 3.86 12.65
C ALA A 67 -5.15 5.30 12.58
N PRO A 68 -6.43 5.53 12.90
CA PRO A 68 -6.96 6.88 13.08
C PRO A 68 -6.18 7.68 14.12
N THR A 69 -5.96 8.96 13.85
CA THR A 69 -5.51 9.93 14.85
C THR A 69 -6.53 9.96 16.00
N PRO A 70 -6.11 10.13 17.29
CA PRO A 70 -7.05 10.18 18.41
C PRO A 70 -8.17 11.20 18.19
N GLY A 71 -9.42 10.74 18.24
CA GLY A 71 -10.61 11.56 18.01
C GLY A 71 -11.16 11.53 16.57
N CYS A 72 -10.46 10.91 15.63
CA CYS A 72 -10.93 10.68 14.25
C CYS A 72 -11.44 9.25 14.07
N SER A 73 -12.39 9.03 13.15
CA SER A 73 -12.87 7.70 12.74
C SER A 73 -12.23 7.18 11.45
N TYR A 74 -11.51 8.04 10.72
CA TYR A 74 -10.83 7.74 9.46
C TYR A 74 -9.34 7.46 9.66
N SER A 75 -8.73 6.70 8.75
CA SER A 75 -7.30 6.37 8.81
C SER A 75 -6.45 7.64 8.69
N ALA A 76 -5.34 7.70 9.44
CA ALA A 76 -4.37 8.80 9.34
C ALA A 76 -3.68 8.90 7.95
N HIS A 77 -3.92 7.92 7.06
CA HIS A 77 -3.63 8.00 5.63
C HIS A 77 -4.31 9.20 4.93
N PHE A 78 -5.49 9.61 5.40
CA PHE A 78 -6.31 10.65 4.77
C PHE A 78 -6.21 12.02 5.46
N ASP A 79 -5.36 12.14 6.48
CA ASP A 79 -5.13 13.39 7.20
C ASP A 79 -3.88 14.06 6.64
N ALA A 80 -4.02 15.21 5.97
CA ALA A 80 -2.91 15.91 5.31
C ALA A 80 -1.86 16.45 6.32
N THR A 81 -2.20 16.49 7.61
CA THR A 81 -1.30 16.93 8.69
C THR A 81 -0.55 15.78 9.34
N SER A 82 -0.99 14.55 9.08
CA SER A 82 -0.44 13.35 9.70
C SER A 82 0.93 13.00 9.12
N PRO A 83 1.86 12.49 9.94
CA PRO A 83 3.07 11.82 9.44
C PRO A 83 2.77 10.70 8.45
N TYR A 84 1.61 10.06 8.60
CA TYR A 84 1.15 8.94 7.79
C TYR A 84 0.33 9.38 6.58
N PHE A 85 0.30 10.66 6.22
CA PHE A 85 -0.46 11.13 5.07
C PHE A 85 -0.04 10.38 3.81
N HIS A 86 -1.03 9.80 3.11
CA HIS A 86 -0.87 8.86 2.01
C HIS A 86 -0.04 7.60 2.31
N ALA A 87 0.51 7.41 3.51
CA ALA A 87 1.27 6.21 3.86
C ALA A 87 0.37 4.97 3.80
N PHE A 88 0.87 3.94 3.16
CA PHE A 88 0.17 2.70 2.93
C PHE A 88 1.19 1.56 2.92
N PHE A 89 0.77 0.36 3.32
CA PHE A 89 1.61 -0.83 3.30
C PHE A 89 0.85 -1.98 2.65
N GLY A 90 1.40 -2.49 1.55
CA GLY A 90 0.77 -3.51 0.71
C GLY A 90 1.65 -4.73 0.53
N VAL A 91 1.03 -5.90 0.41
CA VAL A 91 1.68 -7.15 0.03
C VAL A 91 0.85 -7.85 -1.03
N TYR A 92 1.45 -8.13 -2.17
CA TYR A 92 0.92 -9.05 -3.17
C TYR A 92 1.51 -10.44 -2.98
N VAL A 93 0.65 -11.43 -3.04
CA VAL A 93 1.02 -12.85 -3.08
C VAL A 93 0.46 -13.42 -4.37
N ILE A 94 1.35 -13.79 -5.29
CA ILE A 94 1.03 -14.19 -6.65
C ILE A 94 1.56 -15.62 -6.85
N PRO A 95 0.72 -16.60 -7.21
CA PRO A 95 1.20 -17.92 -7.60
C PRO A 95 2.18 -17.80 -8.78
N SER A 96 3.38 -18.33 -8.61
CA SER A 96 4.40 -18.37 -9.64
C SER A 96 4.71 -19.83 -9.96
N VAL A 97 4.57 -20.19 -11.24
CA VAL A 97 4.81 -21.56 -11.70
C VAL A 97 6.28 -21.86 -11.95
N ASP A 98 7.11 -20.83 -12.15
CA ASP A 98 8.43 -21.04 -12.78
C ASP A 98 9.60 -20.45 -11.97
N GLY A 99 9.35 -19.80 -10.83
CA GLY A 99 10.40 -19.15 -10.02
C GLY A 99 11.19 -18.06 -10.79
N GLN A 100 10.72 -17.67 -11.98
CA GLN A 100 11.39 -16.71 -12.84
C GLN A 100 11.21 -15.32 -12.27
N ARG A 101 12.34 -14.67 -11.97
CA ARG A 101 12.41 -13.28 -11.54
C ARG A 101 11.62 -12.37 -12.49
N LEU A 102 10.66 -11.63 -11.95
CA LEU A 102 9.95 -10.59 -12.69
C LEU A 102 10.81 -9.33 -12.81
N PRO A 103 10.84 -8.66 -13.99
CA PRO A 103 11.53 -7.39 -14.18
C PRO A 103 10.93 -6.25 -13.33
N PRO A 104 11.75 -5.28 -12.87
CA PRO A 104 11.30 -4.16 -12.04
C PRO A 104 10.10 -3.36 -12.60
N GLU A 105 10.00 -3.26 -13.92
CA GLU A 105 8.98 -2.53 -14.66
C GLU A 105 7.57 -3.08 -14.41
N ILE A 106 7.43 -4.39 -14.15
CA ILE A 106 6.14 -4.98 -13.80
C ILE A 106 5.60 -4.39 -12.49
N PHE A 107 6.47 -4.08 -11.54
CA PHE A 107 6.05 -3.51 -10.25
C PHE A 107 5.64 -2.05 -10.39
N ALA A 108 6.37 -1.29 -11.21
CA ALA A 108 5.97 0.06 -11.56
C ALA A 108 4.60 0.08 -12.24
N GLU A 109 4.35 -0.84 -13.17
CA GLU A 109 3.05 -0.94 -13.85
C GLU A 109 1.94 -1.44 -12.93
N LEU A 110 2.20 -2.42 -12.04
CA LEU A 110 1.20 -2.86 -11.06
C LEU A 110 0.81 -1.73 -10.12
N GLY A 111 1.80 -1.07 -9.49
CA GLY A 111 1.54 0.06 -8.59
C GLY A 111 0.87 1.22 -9.30
N ASN A 112 1.19 1.47 -10.58
CA ASN A 112 0.49 2.45 -11.38
C ASN A 112 -1.00 2.12 -11.54
N ARG A 113 -1.32 0.86 -11.87
CA ARG A 113 -2.72 0.41 -12.03
C ARG A 113 -3.48 0.43 -10.70
N ASP A 114 -2.82 0.12 -9.59
CA ASP A 114 -3.39 0.26 -8.24
C ASP A 114 -3.76 1.69 -7.93
N ASN A 115 -2.81 2.63 -8.15
CA ASN A 115 -3.04 4.04 -7.92
C ASN A 115 -4.20 4.54 -8.78
N LEU A 116 -4.26 4.19 -10.07
CA LEU A 116 -5.38 4.56 -10.94
C LEU A 116 -6.71 3.94 -10.49
N GLY A 117 -6.71 2.68 -10.06
CA GLY A 117 -7.89 2.00 -9.53
C GLY A 117 -8.42 2.69 -8.26
N TRP A 118 -7.50 3.00 -7.33
CA TRP A 118 -7.77 3.74 -6.12
C TRP A 118 -8.34 5.13 -6.40
N LEU A 119 -7.69 5.93 -7.25
CA LEU A 119 -8.12 7.29 -7.57
C LEU A 119 -9.53 7.33 -8.19
N ARG A 120 -9.80 6.45 -9.17
CA ARG A 120 -11.16 6.31 -9.73
C ARG A 120 -12.17 5.98 -8.64
N ARG A 121 -11.80 5.11 -7.71
CA ARG A 121 -12.67 4.71 -6.61
C ARG A 121 -12.90 5.85 -5.62
N MET A 122 -11.91 6.70 -5.40
CA MET A 122 -12.02 7.90 -4.57
C MET A 122 -12.70 9.08 -5.30
N GLY A 123 -13.30 8.85 -6.46
CA GLY A 123 -14.11 9.82 -7.17
C GLY A 123 -13.33 10.81 -8.03
N ASP A 124 -12.03 10.56 -8.27
CA ASP A 124 -11.23 11.41 -9.17
C ASP A 124 -11.82 11.35 -10.59
N PRO A 125 -12.29 12.47 -11.16
CA PRO A 125 -12.87 12.49 -12.50
C PRO A 125 -11.83 12.31 -13.61
N SER A 126 -10.54 12.48 -13.32
CA SER A 126 -9.44 12.41 -14.28
C SER A 126 -8.18 11.89 -13.59
N PRO A 127 -8.19 10.60 -13.18
CA PRO A 127 -7.12 10.00 -12.37
C PRO A 127 -5.76 10.08 -13.08
N VAL A 128 -4.78 10.61 -12.37
CA VAL A 128 -3.39 10.65 -12.81
C VAL A 128 -2.55 9.78 -11.89
N SER A 129 -1.82 8.84 -12.47
CA SER A 129 -0.68 8.16 -11.89
C SER A 129 0.24 7.80 -13.04
N ILE A 130 1.50 8.21 -12.92
CA ILE A 130 2.51 8.01 -13.96
C ILE A 130 3.81 7.64 -13.24
N PRO A 131 4.40 6.45 -13.46
CA PRO A 131 5.73 6.16 -12.98
C PRO A 131 6.72 7.09 -13.70
N THR A 132 7.49 7.84 -12.92
CA THR A 132 8.46 8.84 -13.42
C THR A 132 9.90 8.39 -13.27
N GLN A 133 10.17 7.51 -12.31
CA GLN A 133 11.48 6.96 -12.01
C GLN A 133 11.32 5.56 -11.45
N ILE A 134 12.14 4.63 -11.93
CA ILE A 134 12.19 3.23 -11.49
C ILE A 134 13.65 2.93 -11.19
N GLU A 135 13.93 2.54 -9.96
CA GLU A 135 15.28 2.19 -9.50
C GLU A 135 15.26 0.81 -8.86
N GLU A 136 16.10 -0.08 -9.36
CA GLU A 136 16.50 -1.28 -8.62
C GLU A 136 17.62 -0.86 -7.66
N LEU A 137 17.40 -1.04 -6.36
CA LEU A 137 18.32 -0.51 -5.36
C LEU A 137 19.41 -1.54 -5.03
N GLU A 138 19.01 -2.71 -4.53
CA GLU A 138 19.95 -3.73 -4.07
C GLU A 138 19.30 -5.10 -3.95
N GLN A 139 20.10 -6.15 -4.17
CA GLN A 139 19.80 -7.50 -3.70
C GLN A 139 20.21 -7.62 -2.22
N ILE A 140 19.23 -7.69 -1.32
CA ILE A 140 19.46 -7.66 0.13
C ILE A 140 19.77 -9.07 0.67
N GLU A 141 19.12 -10.08 0.10
CA GLU A 141 19.32 -11.51 0.40
C GLU A 141 19.40 -12.29 -0.91
N THR A 142 19.82 -13.56 -0.88
CA THR A 142 20.07 -14.37 -2.10
C THR A 142 18.85 -14.46 -3.02
N ASP A 143 17.66 -14.22 -2.52
CA ASP A 143 16.36 -14.31 -3.19
C ASP A 143 15.46 -13.08 -2.97
N ARG A 144 15.98 -11.99 -2.37
CA ARG A 144 15.20 -10.78 -2.06
C ARG A 144 15.81 -9.53 -2.70
N TRP A 145 15.03 -8.89 -3.56
CA TRP A 145 15.40 -7.65 -4.26
C TRP A 145 14.61 -6.47 -3.75
N SER A 146 15.26 -5.33 -3.64
CA SER A 146 14.61 -4.06 -3.29
C SER A 146 14.50 -3.15 -4.50
N PHE A 147 13.41 -2.40 -4.55
CA PHE A 147 13.13 -1.47 -5.62
C PHE A 147 12.51 -0.19 -5.06
N GLN A 148 12.62 0.88 -5.85
CA GLN A 148 11.98 2.15 -5.61
C GLN A 148 11.31 2.61 -6.90
N VAL A 149 10.06 3.07 -6.78
CA VAL A 149 9.34 3.71 -7.88
C VAL A 149 8.77 5.03 -7.42
N THR A 150 9.03 6.10 -8.16
CA THR A 150 8.41 7.40 -7.94
C THR A 150 7.30 7.62 -8.95
N TYR A 151 6.12 7.98 -8.47
CA TYR A 151 4.95 8.30 -9.28
C TYR A 151 4.62 9.78 -9.15
N LYS A 152 4.29 10.41 -10.28
CA LYS A 152 3.50 11.64 -10.28
C LYS A 152 2.03 11.21 -10.30
N MET A 153 1.27 11.59 -9.28
CA MET A 153 -0.14 11.16 -9.16
C MET A 153 -1.01 12.23 -8.49
N HIS A 154 -2.32 12.13 -8.65
CA HIS A 154 -3.25 12.91 -7.83
C HIS A 154 -3.35 12.33 -6.40
N SER A 155 -3.75 13.18 -5.44
CA SER A 155 -4.16 12.72 -4.12
C SER A 155 -5.45 11.91 -4.21
N GLY A 156 -5.65 10.98 -3.26
CA GLY A 156 -6.93 10.26 -3.13
C GLY A 156 -8.04 11.08 -2.47
N LEU A 157 -7.84 12.39 -2.31
CA LEU A 157 -8.67 13.28 -1.52
C LEU A 157 -9.30 14.34 -2.40
N GLY A 158 -10.61 14.52 -2.31
CA GLY A 158 -11.29 15.52 -3.11
C GLY A 158 -12.78 15.64 -2.88
N ASP A 159 -13.40 16.60 -3.56
CA ASP A 159 -14.79 16.99 -3.37
C ASP A 159 -15.79 15.88 -3.73
N ASN A 160 -15.39 14.93 -4.57
CA ASN A 160 -16.23 13.84 -5.05
C ASN A 160 -15.97 12.49 -4.35
N MET A 161 -15.25 12.49 -3.21
CA MET A 161 -15.02 11.26 -2.45
C MET A 161 -16.35 10.56 -2.11
N PRO A 162 -16.50 9.25 -2.42
CA PRO A 162 -17.77 8.58 -2.21
C PRO A 162 -18.07 8.44 -0.72
N GLN A 163 -19.29 8.80 -0.34
CA GLN A 163 -19.77 8.72 1.05
C GLN A 163 -20.53 7.42 1.34
N SER A 164 -20.75 6.58 0.32
CA SER A 164 -21.51 5.33 0.44
C SER A 164 -20.79 4.18 -0.24
N GLY A 165 -20.98 2.95 0.26
CA GLY A 165 -20.33 1.76 -0.30
C GLY A 165 -18.83 1.67 -0.04
N ILE A 166 -18.29 2.51 0.86
CA ILE A 166 -16.92 2.51 1.33
C ILE A 166 -16.93 2.37 2.87
N PRO A 167 -16.04 1.56 3.47
CA PRO A 167 -15.89 1.53 4.93
C PRO A 167 -15.57 2.91 5.52
N GLU A 168 -16.17 3.22 6.67
CA GLU A 168 -16.01 4.53 7.37
C GLU A 168 -14.54 4.95 7.55
N LEU A 169 -13.64 3.97 7.77
CA LEU A 169 -12.20 4.22 7.89
C LEU A 169 -11.59 4.95 6.69
N PHE A 170 -12.16 4.81 5.49
CA PHE A 170 -11.66 5.44 4.27
C PHE A 170 -12.45 6.71 3.88
N ILE A 171 -13.35 7.16 4.75
CA ILE A 171 -14.18 8.36 4.54
C ILE A 171 -13.64 9.46 5.45
N ALA A 172 -12.74 10.29 4.92
CA ALA A 172 -12.27 11.48 5.62
C ALA A 172 -13.18 12.68 5.34
N PRO A 173 -13.55 13.45 6.37
CA PRO A 173 -14.21 14.74 6.19
C PRO A 173 -13.27 15.73 5.48
N SER A 174 -13.83 16.73 4.79
CA SER A 174 -13.03 17.69 4.02
C SER A 174 -12.04 18.45 4.88
N ASP A 175 -12.40 18.80 6.11
CA ASP A 175 -11.56 19.55 7.05
C ASP A 175 -10.25 18.83 7.44
N ALA A 176 -10.15 17.53 7.18
CA ALA A 176 -8.91 16.75 7.34
C ALA A 176 -7.83 17.13 6.32
N TRP A 177 -8.19 17.80 5.21
CA TRP A 177 -7.27 18.06 4.11
C TRP A 177 -7.51 19.36 3.34
N ASP A 178 -8.72 19.92 3.31
CA ASP A 178 -9.12 21.05 2.45
C ASP A 178 -8.35 22.35 2.74
N SER A 179 -7.87 22.52 3.97
CA SER A 179 -7.00 23.63 4.39
C SER A 179 -5.54 23.45 3.97
N HIS A 180 -5.15 22.24 3.54
CA HIS A 180 -3.77 21.88 3.18
C HIS A 180 -3.60 21.54 1.70
N LEU A 181 -4.63 20.99 1.06
CA LEU A 181 -4.57 20.46 -0.29
C LEU A 181 -5.74 20.94 -1.13
N ASP A 182 -5.50 21.13 -2.42
CA ASP A 182 -6.59 21.17 -3.39
C ASP A 182 -7.16 19.77 -3.64
N SER A 183 -8.42 19.72 -4.05
CA SER A 183 -9.09 18.46 -4.42
C SER A 183 -8.30 17.79 -5.55
N TYR A 184 -7.93 16.52 -5.35
CA TYR A 184 -7.10 15.71 -6.26
C TYR A 184 -5.77 16.38 -6.63
N GLN A 185 -5.20 17.15 -5.71
CA GLN A 185 -3.92 17.82 -5.91
C GLN A 185 -2.84 16.84 -6.36
N GLU A 186 -2.04 17.24 -7.35
CA GLU A 186 -0.88 16.49 -7.80
C GLU A 186 0.19 16.42 -6.69
N LEU A 187 0.69 15.21 -6.46
CA LEU A 187 1.74 14.87 -5.51
C LEU A 187 2.73 13.88 -6.12
N HIS A 188 3.89 13.75 -5.49
CA HIS A 188 4.87 12.74 -5.84
C HIS A 188 4.82 11.63 -4.79
N LEU A 189 4.53 10.41 -5.20
CA LEU A 189 4.51 9.22 -4.35
C LEU A 189 5.78 8.43 -4.60
N THR A 190 6.60 8.23 -3.57
CA THR A 190 7.74 7.31 -3.64
C THR A 190 7.40 6.02 -2.92
N SER A 191 7.28 4.95 -3.69
CA SER A 191 7.08 3.59 -3.19
C SER A 191 8.42 2.88 -3.08
N TYR A 192 8.65 2.28 -1.92
CA TYR A 192 9.74 1.36 -1.65
C TYR A 192 9.17 -0.03 -1.54
N GLY A 193 9.82 -1.02 -2.12
CA GLY A 193 9.33 -2.39 -2.01
C GLY A 193 10.41 -3.44 -2.06
N PHE A 194 10.00 -4.65 -1.70
CA PHE A 194 10.82 -5.84 -1.79
C PHE A 194 10.08 -6.94 -2.53
N ILE A 195 10.82 -7.73 -3.29
CA ILE A 195 10.33 -8.87 -4.05
C ILE A 195 11.14 -10.08 -3.67
N TRP A 196 10.48 -11.21 -3.44
CA TRP A 196 11.13 -12.49 -3.23
C TRP A 196 10.21 -13.64 -3.64
N TYR A 197 10.79 -14.83 -3.76
CA TYR A 197 10.03 -16.04 -3.95
C TYR A 197 9.94 -16.80 -2.64
N GLU A 198 8.74 -17.26 -2.30
CA GLU A 198 8.53 -18.24 -1.23
C GLU A 198 7.80 -19.46 -1.80
N GLY A 199 8.52 -20.58 -1.94
CA GLY A 199 7.98 -21.78 -2.58
C GLY A 199 7.51 -21.48 -4.00
N ASN A 200 6.23 -21.75 -4.30
CA ASN A 200 5.61 -21.49 -5.61
C ASN A 200 4.91 -20.13 -5.68
N TYR A 201 5.37 -19.15 -4.89
CA TYR A 201 4.74 -17.84 -4.82
C TYR A 201 5.77 -16.75 -4.98
N LEU A 202 5.42 -15.78 -5.82
CA LEU A 202 6.04 -14.48 -5.83
C LEU A 202 5.38 -13.63 -4.73
N VAL A 203 6.20 -13.08 -3.86
CA VAL A 203 5.77 -12.11 -2.86
C VAL A 203 6.35 -10.76 -3.23
N MET A 204 5.50 -9.76 -3.31
CA MET A 204 5.91 -8.37 -3.37
C MET A 204 5.33 -7.66 -2.17
N ASN A 205 6.15 -6.92 -1.42
CA ASN A 205 5.63 -5.90 -0.54
C ASN A 205 6.06 -4.51 -1.01
N PHE A 206 5.26 -3.52 -0.66
CA PHE A 206 5.57 -2.14 -0.92
C PHE A 206 4.97 -1.26 0.17
N PHE A 207 5.60 -0.11 0.37
CA PHE A 207 5.12 0.94 1.22
C PHE A 207 5.57 2.27 0.64
N ASN A 208 4.91 3.36 1.00
CA ASN A 208 5.14 4.62 0.31
C ASN A 208 5.18 5.82 1.23
N GLY A 209 5.82 6.86 0.70
CA GLY A 209 5.80 8.22 1.23
C GLY A 209 5.48 9.19 0.12
N ILE A 210 5.29 10.46 0.49
CA ILE A 210 4.81 11.48 -0.43
C ILE A 210 5.60 12.77 -0.28
N GLU A 211 5.65 13.49 -1.39
CA GLU A 211 6.20 14.84 -1.50
C GLU A 211 5.18 15.76 -2.17
N PHE A 212 4.92 16.92 -1.58
CA PHE A 212 4.03 17.93 -2.15
C PHE A 212 4.27 19.31 -1.51
N GLN A 213 3.72 20.34 -2.12
CA GLN A 213 3.62 21.67 -1.52
C GLN A 213 2.19 21.89 -1.03
N ASP A 214 2.02 22.21 0.25
CA ASP A 214 0.69 22.52 0.80
C ASP A 214 0.20 23.93 0.42
N LYS A 215 -1.07 24.22 0.70
CA LYS A 215 -1.70 25.52 0.44
C LYS A 215 -1.03 26.71 1.15
N ALA A 216 -0.30 26.46 2.24
CA ALA A 216 0.48 27.49 2.93
C ALA A 216 1.87 27.70 2.27
N GLY A 217 2.18 26.97 1.21
CA GLY A 217 3.45 27.02 0.48
C GLY A 217 4.56 26.20 1.12
N ARG A 218 4.28 25.42 2.18
CA ARG A 218 5.27 24.57 2.82
C ARG A 218 5.47 23.30 1.99
N PHE A 219 6.72 22.96 1.73
CA PHE A 219 7.08 21.66 1.16
C PHE A 219 7.03 20.60 2.26
N VAL A 220 6.37 19.48 1.98
CA VAL A 220 6.24 18.32 2.85
C VAL A 220 6.86 17.13 2.15
N ASN A 221 7.70 16.38 2.86
CA ASN A 221 8.26 15.11 2.43
C ASN A 221 8.15 14.11 3.58
N THR A 222 7.17 13.20 3.54
CA THR A 222 6.87 12.36 4.71
C THR A 222 8.01 11.42 5.09
N MET A 223 8.83 10.98 4.12
CA MET A 223 9.98 10.11 4.38
C MET A 223 11.15 10.85 5.00
N GLN A 224 11.35 12.11 4.62
CA GLN A 224 12.42 12.95 5.17
C GLN A 224 12.02 13.58 6.51
N ASP A 225 10.79 14.08 6.61
CA ASP A 225 10.27 14.79 7.78
C ASP A 225 9.99 13.84 8.95
N TYR A 226 9.66 12.58 8.65
CA TYR A 226 9.32 11.55 9.64
C TYR A 226 10.14 10.27 9.44
N PRO A 227 11.46 10.28 9.72
CA PRO A 227 12.33 9.14 9.47
C PRO A 227 11.88 7.86 10.20
N GLU A 228 11.20 7.99 11.34
CA GLU A 228 10.66 6.85 12.08
C GLU A 228 9.56 6.12 11.29
N LEU A 229 8.77 6.81 10.45
CA LEU A 229 7.77 6.17 9.60
C LEU A 229 8.42 5.18 8.64
N ARG A 230 9.49 5.60 7.96
CA ARG A 230 10.26 4.73 7.07
C ARG A 230 10.79 3.51 7.82
N SER A 231 11.44 3.73 8.96
CA SER A 231 11.98 2.63 9.77
C SER A 231 10.89 1.66 10.27
N GLN A 232 9.70 2.15 10.62
CA GLN A 232 8.57 1.28 10.97
C GLN A 232 8.16 0.40 9.79
N MET A 233 7.99 0.97 8.60
CA MET A 233 7.55 0.21 7.42
C MET A 233 8.62 -0.79 6.96
N GLU A 234 9.91 -0.46 7.05
CA GLU A 234 11.01 -1.39 6.81
C GLU A 234 11.02 -2.56 7.82
N ARG A 235 10.74 -2.29 9.10
CA ARG A 235 10.57 -3.34 10.13
C ARG A 235 9.34 -4.22 9.86
N MET A 236 8.23 -3.64 9.39
CA MET A 236 7.04 -4.40 8.99
C MET A 236 7.35 -5.30 7.78
N ALA A 237 8.04 -4.78 6.77
CA ALA A 237 8.43 -5.50 5.55
C ALA A 237 9.38 -6.68 5.82
N SER A 238 10.43 -6.44 6.59
CA SER A 238 11.40 -7.49 6.98
C SER A 238 10.77 -8.59 7.83
N ALA A 239 9.69 -8.31 8.53
CA ALA A 239 8.99 -9.27 9.38
C ALA A 239 7.90 -10.09 8.66
N ILE A 240 7.62 -9.83 7.38
CA ILE A 240 6.65 -10.63 6.61
C ILE A 240 7.15 -12.08 6.52
N LYS A 241 6.27 -13.02 6.85
CA LYS A 241 6.50 -14.46 6.64
C LYS A 241 5.33 -15.06 5.90
N ILE A 242 5.59 -15.90 4.90
CA ILE A 242 4.52 -16.62 4.21
C ILE A 242 4.35 -17.99 4.88
N ILE A 243 3.14 -18.30 5.33
CA ILE A 243 2.79 -19.63 5.85
C ILE A 243 2.03 -20.38 4.76
N ASN A 244 2.60 -21.50 4.34
CA ASN A 244 1.95 -22.51 3.51
C ASN A 244 1.62 -23.72 4.39
N ASP A 245 0.36 -23.85 4.79
CA ASP A 245 -0.11 -24.96 5.64
C ASP A 245 -0.54 -26.20 4.82
N GLY A 246 -0.29 -26.20 3.50
CA GLY A 246 -0.62 -27.29 2.59
C GLY A 246 -2.12 -27.44 2.30
N THR A 247 -2.98 -26.53 2.77
CA THR A 247 -4.42 -26.57 2.46
C THR A 247 -4.75 -25.81 1.19
N ASP A 248 -5.06 -26.54 0.11
CA ASP A 248 -5.46 -25.93 -1.17
C ASP A 248 -6.88 -25.35 -1.07
N PHE A 249 -6.99 -24.03 -1.08
CA PHE A 249 -8.27 -23.32 -1.23
C PHE A 249 -8.37 -22.82 -2.66
N SER A 250 -8.66 -23.73 -3.58
CA SER A 250 -8.88 -23.48 -5.02
C SER A 250 -10.11 -22.60 -5.31
N SER A 251 -10.75 -22.03 -4.29
CA SER A 251 -11.86 -21.10 -4.42
C SER A 251 -11.67 -19.96 -3.41
N PRO A 252 -11.55 -18.70 -3.87
CA PRO A 252 -11.48 -17.57 -2.97
C PRO A 252 -12.77 -17.54 -2.12
N PRO A 253 -12.69 -17.38 -0.79
CA PRO A 253 -13.85 -17.03 -0.02
C PRO A 253 -14.42 -15.74 -0.62
N VAL A 254 -15.72 -15.73 -0.91
CA VAL A 254 -16.45 -14.50 -1.25
C VAL A 254 -16.50 -13.65 0.02
N GLY A 255 -15.39 -12.99 0.34
CA GLY A 255 -15.41 -11.83 1.20
C GLY A 255 -16.21 -10.80 0.43
N ASN A 256 -17.41 -10.46 0.93
CA ASN A 256 -18.27 -9.43 0.36
C ASN A 256 -17.58 -8.06 0.48
N PHE A 257 -16.64 -7.82 -0.42
CA PHE A 257 -16.36 -6.54 -1.05
C PHE A 257 -16.91 -6.57 -2.48
N ALA A 258 -18.09 -7.18 -2.67
CA ALA A 258 -18.88 -7.09 -3.91
C ALA A 258 -19.32 -5.64 -4.08
N GLY A 259 -18.41 -4.80 -4.57
CA GLY A 259 -18.59 -3.37 -4.61
C GLY A 259 -17.31 -2.55 -4.58
N ILE A 260 -16.11 -3.11 -4.31
CA ILE A 260 -14.82 -2.45 -4.54
C ILE A 260 -14.28 -2.85 -5.92
#